data_AF-A0A2V9GX98-F1
#
_entry.id   AF-A0A2V9GX98-F1
#
_cell.length_a   1.000
_cell.length_b   1.000
_cell.length_c   1.000
_cell.angle_alpha   90.00
_cell.angle_beta   90.00
_cell.angle_gamma   90.00
#
_symmetry.space_group_name_H-M   'P 1'
#
loop_
_entity.id
_entity.type
_entity.pdbx_description
1 polymer ?
#
loop_
_entity_poly.entity_id
_entity_poly.type
_entity_poly.pdbx_seq_one_letter_code
_entity_poly.pdbx_strand_id
1 'polypeptide(L)'
;SEVMKRLSAAGYRVAPQWRVGAFRIDMVVEGDGRRLAIECDGDRYHPLERLPEDMDRQSVLERMGWIFTRIRGTEFLRNPDHAMKPVFEKLQLLEISPNGAPSEAPAKKQPPGDLIERIIRRAEELRAKWSASADAASRRHREPREVPQPDPAV
;
A
#
# COMPACT_ATOMS: atom_id res chain seq x y z
N SER A 1 -21.68 -10.74 -16.17
CA SER A 1 -21.89 -9.49 -15.42
C SER A 1 -21.61 -8.30 -16.32
N GLU A 2 -22.38 -7.22 -16.22
CA GLU A 2 -22.13 -5.96 -16.96
C GLU A 2 -20.81 -5.29 -16.51
N VAL A 3 -20.47 -5.40 -15.23
CA VAL A 3 -19.16 -4.97 -14.68
C VAL A 3 -18.01 -5.64 -15.44
N MET A 4 -18.08 -6.97 -15.59
CA MET A 4 -17.07 -7.74 -16.31
C MET A 4 -16.94 -7.27 -17.77
N LYS A 5 -18.07 -7.06 -18.47
CA LYS A 5 -18.04 -6.56 -19.85
C LYS A 5 -17.35 -5.20 -19.95
N ARG A 6 -17.61 -4.29 -19.02
CA ARG A 6 -16.97 -2.96 -18.97
C ARG A 6 -15.47 -3.05 -18.73
N LEU A 7 -15.04 -3.90 -17.80
CA LEU A 7 -13.62 -4.15 -17.55
C LEU A 7 -12.93 -4.78 -18.77
N SER A 8 -13.54 -5.78 -19.40
CA SER A 8 -13.01 -6.41 -20.62
C SER A 8 -12.97 -5.44 -21.81
N ALA A 9 -14.00 -4.60 -21.99
CA ALA A 9 -14.03 -3.56 -23.02
C ALA A 9 -12.96 -2.48 -22.79
N ALA A 10 -12.62 -2.20 -21.52
CA ALA A 10 -11.49 -1.35 -21.14
C ALA A 10 -10.13 -2.05 -21.27
N GLY A 11 -10.08 -3.29 -21.78
CA GLY A 11 -8.86 -4.06 -22.04
C GLY A 11 -8.34 -4.88 -20.85
N TYR A 12 -8.99 -4.86 -19.69
CA TYR A 12 -8.50 -5.62 -18.54
C TYR A 12 -8.70 -7.13 -18.70
N ARG A 13 -7.74 -7.92 -18.19
CA ARG A 13 -7.90 -9.37 -18.05
C ARG A 13 -8.68 -9.66 -16.78
N VAL A 14 -9.90 -10.17 -16.94
CA VAL A 14 -10.83 -10.42 -15.85
C VAL A 14 -11.12 -11.92 -15.75
N ALA A 15 -10.93 -12.49 -14.56
CA ALA A 15 -11.25 -13.87 -14.25
C ALA A 15 -12.44 -13.90 -13.27
N PRO A 16 -13.64 -14.32 -13.70
CA PRO A 16 -14.80 -14.41 -12.83
C PRO A 16 -14.72 -15.62 -11.89
N GLN A 17 -15.40 -15.54 -10.75
CA GLN A 17 -15.63 -16.66 -9.81
C GLN A 17 -14.32 -17.35 -9.37
N TRP A 18 -13.33 -16.54 -9.01
CA TRP A 18 -11.99 -17.00 -8.66
C TRP A 18 -12.00 -17.79 -7.35
N ARG A 19 -11.45 -19.01 -7.37
CA ARG A 19 -11.38 -19.87 -6.18
C ARG A 19 -10.11 -19.60 -5.37
N VAL A 20 -10.27 -19.43 -4.06
CA VAL A 20 -9.16 -19.32 -3.09
C VAL A 20 -9.43 -20.29 -1.95
N GLY A 21 -8.83 -21.48 -2.01
CA GLY A 21 -9.14 -22.56 -1.07
C GLY A 21 -10.63 -22.89 -1.08
N ALA A 22 -11.29 -22.75 0.07
CA ALA A 22 -12.73 -22.95 0.22
C ALA A 22 -13.60 -21.75 -0.23
N PHE A 23 -12.98 -20.58 -0.45
CA PHE A 23 -13.70 -19.34 -0.76
C PHE A 23 -13.77 -19.07 -2.27
N ARG A 24 -14.68 -18.17 -2.64
CA ARG A 24 -14.75 -17.56 -3.97
C ARG A 24 -14.75 -16.05 -3.88
N ILE A 25 -14.17 -15.43 -4.90
CA ILE A 25 -14.19 -14.00 -5.18
C ILE A 25 -14.98 -13.81 -6.48
N ASP A 26 -15.87 -12.82 -6.55
CA ASP A 26 -16.75 -12.65 -7.71
C ASP A 26 -16.00 -12.44 -9.02
N MET A 27 -14.96 -11.61 -8.99
CA MET A 27 -14.02 -11.45 -10.11
C MET A 27 -12.65 -10.96 -9.65
N VAL A 28 -11.62 -11.35 -10.39
CA VAL A 28 -10.25 -10.89 -10.19
C VAL A 28 -9.76 -10.25 -11.48
N VAL A 29 -9.14 -9.08 -11.37
CA VAL A 29 -8.43 -8.44 -12.48
C VAL A 29 -6.93 -8.66 -12.30
N GLU A 30 -6.26 -9.15 -13.34
CA GLU A 30 -4.82 -9.47 -13.31
C GLU A 30 -4.01 -8.65 -14.32
N GLY A 31 -2.88 -8.10 -13.90
CA GLY A 31 -1.94 -7.38 -14.75
C GLY A 31 -0.61 -7.14 -14.04
N ASP A 32 0.50 -7.23 -14.76
CA ASP A 32 1.84 -6.89 -14.23
C ASP A 32 2.25 -7.64 -12.94
N GLY A 33 1.83 -8.89 -12.82
CA GLY A 33 2.07 -9.74 -11.64
C GLY A 33 1.23 -9.34 -10.41
N ARG A 34 0.27 -8.43 -10.57
CA ARG A 34 -0.61 -7.91 -9.53
C ARG A 34 -2.05 -8.30 -9.78
N ARG A 35 -2.85 -8.25 -8.72
CA ARG A 35 -4.24 -8.68 -8.72
C ARG A 35 -5.11 -7.70 -7.93
N LEU A 36 -6.31 -7.44 -8.43
CA LEU A 36 -7.37 -6.77 -7.70
C LEU A 36 -8.56 -7.73 -7.61
N ALA A 37 -9.01 -8.01 -6.38
CA ALA A 37 -10.27 -8.68 -6.14
C ALA A 37 -11.42 -7.66 -6.20
N ILE A 38 -12.48 -7.98 -6.93
CA ILE A 38 -13.67 -7.15 -7.03
C ILE A 38 -14.87 -7.99 -6.60
N GLU A 39 -15.62 -7.48 -5.63
CA GLU A 39 -16.89 -8.07 -5.18
C GLU A 39 -18.06 -7.22 -5.68
N CYS A 40 -19.12 -7.87 -6.13
CA CYS A 40 -20.34 -7.23 -6.60
C CYS A 40 -21.46 -7.47 -5.58
N ASP A 41 -21.59 -6.53 -4.64
CA ASP A 41 -22.57 -6.63 -3.55
C ASP A 41 -23.98 -6.34 -4.08
N GLY A 42 -24.75 -7.40 -4.34
CA GLY A 42 -26.17 -7.25 -4.60
C GLY A 42 -26.93 -7.02 -3.29
N ASP A 43 -27.79 -6.01 -3.24
CA ASP A 43 -28.62 -5.59 -2.09
C ASP A 43 -29.52 -6.69 -1.47
N ARG A 44 -29.52 -7.91 -2.03
CA ARG A 44 -30.30 -9.07 -1.56
C ARG A 44 -29.46 -10.21 -0.99
N TYR A 45 -28.13 -10.13 -1.00
CA TYR A 45 -27.37 -11.37 -1.06
C TYR A 45 -27.04 -12.08 0.25
N HIS A 46 -27.10 -11.46 1.43
CA HIS A 46 -26.81 -12.21 2.67
C HIS A 46 -27.77 -11.84 3.82
N PRO A 47 -28.50 -12.82 4.41
CA PRO A 47 -29.17 -12.64 5.68
C PRO A 47 -28.19 -12.11 6.73
N LEU A 48 -28.66 -11.34 7.71
CA LEU A 48 -27.82 -10.81 8.81
C LEU A 48 -27.02 -11.91 9.52
N GLU A 49 -27.56 -13.13 9.55
CA GLU A 49 -26.94 -14.34 10.11
C GLU A 49 -25.64 -14.76 9.43
N ARG A 50 -25.43 -14.38 8.16
CA ARG A 50 -24.20 -14.68 7.39
C ARG A 50 -23.14 -13.59 7.47
N LEU A 51 -23.44 -12.44 8.08
CA LEU A 51 -22.47 -11.36 8.25
C LEU A 51 -21.18 -11.80 8.96
N PRO A 52 -21.22 -12.59 10.04
CA PRO A 52 -19.99 -13.04 10.70
C PRO A 52 -19.10 -13.87 9.76
N GLU A 53 -19.70 -14.80 9.02
CA GLU A 53 -18.99 -15.65 8.05
C GLU A 53 -18.35 -14.82 6.92
N ASP A 54 -19.05 -13.79 6.44
CA ASP A 54 -18.52 -12.88 5.42
C ASP A 54 -17.37 -12.01 5.94
N MET A 55 -17.46 -11.53 7.18
CA MET A 55 -16.38 -10.77 7.83
C MET A 55 -15.14 -11.65 8.04
N ASP A 56 -15.33 -12.90 8.49
CA ASP A 56 -14.24 -13.86 8.67
C ASP A 56 -13.60 -14.23 7.32
N ARG A 57 -14.43 -14.50 6.30
CA ARG A 57 -13.97 -14.75 4.93
C ARG A 57 -13.10 -13.62 4.42
N GLN A 58 -13.58 -12.38 4.53
CA GLN A 58 -12.82 -11.20 4.08
C GLN A 58 -11.51 -11.06 4.86
N SER A 59 -11.55 -11.19 6.19
CA SER A 59 -10.37 -11.09 7.05
C SER A 59 -9.30 -12.14 6.73
N VAL A 60 -9.70 -13.36 6.35
CA VAL A 60 -8.77 -14.40 5.91
C VAL A 60 -8.13 -14.04 4.57
N LEU A 61 -8.91 -13.60 3.59
CA LEU A 61 -8.41 -13.25 2.27
C LEU A 61 -7.48 -12.02 2.31
N GLU A 62 -7.82 -11.00 3.10
CA GLU A 62 -6.96 -9.83 3.29
C GLU A 62 -5.61 -10.20 3.94
N ARG A 63 -5.61 -11.12 4.93
CA ARG A 63 -4.37 -11.66 5.50
C ARG A 63 -3.53 -12.46 4.51
N MET A 64 -4.14 -13.04 3.47
CA MET A 64 -3.44 -13.67 2.35
C MET A 64 -2.92 -12.65 1.32
N GLY A 65 -3.10 -11.35 1.57
CA GLY A 65 -2.63 -10.27 0.70
C GLY A 65 -3.60 -9.88 -0.40
N TRP A 66 -4.86 -10.33 -0.35
CA TRP A 66 -5.87 -9.88 -1.31
C TRP A 66 -6.28 -8.43 -1.04
N ILE A 67 -6.33 -7.64 -2.10
CA ILE A 67 -6.81 -6.27 -2.09
C ILE A 67 -8.17 -6.25 -2.75
N PHE A 68 -9.17 -5.72 -2.05
CA PHE A 68 -10.55 -5.68 -2.52
C PHE A 68 -10.98 -4.29 -2.98
N THR A 69 -11.90 -4.26 -3.93
CA THR A 69 -12.83 -3.15 -4.17
C THR A 69 -14.24 -3.71 -4.32
N ARG A 70 -15.25 -2.97 -3.87
CA ARG A 70 -16.65 -3.42 -3.85
C ARG A 70 -17.49 -2.53 -4.74
N ILE A 71 -18.40 -3.14 -5.49
CA ILE A 71 -19.40 -2.44 -6.31
C ILE A 71 -20.77 -2.74 -5.73
N ARG A 72 -21.47 -1.70 -5.25
CA ARG A 72 -22.85 -1.84 -4.77
C ARG A 72 -23.81 -1.99 -5.95
N GLY A 73 -24.64 -3.03 -5.91
CA GLY A 73 -25.56 -3.38 -6.99
C GLY A 73 -26.55 -2.27 -7.30
N THR A 74 -27.19 -1.67 -6.28
CA THR A 74 -28.10 -0.53 -6.52
C THR A 74 -27.41 0.71 -7.04
N GLU A 75 -26.18 0.99 -6.62
CA GLU A 75 -25.42 2.11 -7.15
C GLU A 75 -25.07 1.88 -8.62
N PHE A 76 -24.60 0.67 -8.95
CA PHE A 76 -24.30 0.28 -10.32
C PHE A 76 -25.52 0.35 -11.22
N LEU A 77 -26.70 -0.08 -10.75
CA LEU A 77 -27.94 0.01 -11.52
C LEU A 77 -28.38 1.46 -11.79
N ARG A 78 -28.12 2.38 -10.86
CA ARG A 78 -28.48 3.81 -11.00
C ARG A 78 -27.50 4.57 -11.88
N ASN A 79 -26.21 4.37 -11.66
CA ASN A 79 -25.15 5.04 -12.40
C ASN A 79 -23.92 4.11 -12.51
N PRO A 80 -23.86 3.29 -13.57
CA PRO A 80 -22.75 2.36 -13.77
C PRO A 80 -21.39 3.06 -13.86
N ASP A 81 -21.33 4.23 -14.49
CA ASP A 81 -20.06 4.94 -14.72
C ASP A 81 -19.49 5.46 -13.39
N HIS A 82 -20.35 6.01 -12.53
CA HIS A 82 -19.97 6.41 -11.18
C HIS A 82 -19.52 5.21 -10.35
N ALA A 83 -20.31 4.12 -10.35
CA ALA A 83 -20.00 2.91 -9.57
C ALA A 83 -18.70 2.23 -10.01
N MET A 84 -18.29 2.38 -11.28
CA MET A 84 -17.04 1.83 -11.81
C MET A 84 -15.81 2.70 -11.48
N LYS A 85 -15.99 3.98 -11.14
CA LYS A 85 -14.88 4.91 -10.90
C LYS A 85 -13.90 4.41 -9.82
N PRO A 86 -14.36 3.94 -8.63
CA PRO A 86 -13.45 3.42 -7.60
C PRO A 86 -12.67 2.18 -8.05
N VAL A 87 -13.24 1.38 -8.96
CA VAL A 87 -12.57 0.19 -9.50
C VAL A 87 -11.40 0.61 -10.38
N PHE A 88 -11.61 1.54 -11.31
CA PHE A 88 -10.55 2.02 -12.19
C PHE A 88 -9.47 2.80 -11.43
N GLU A 89 -9.85 3.62 -10.45
CA GLU A 89 -8.89 4.30 -9.56
C GLU A 89 -8.03 3.29 -8.80
N LYS A 90 -8.63 2.20 -8.31
CA LYS A 90 -7.88 1.15 -7.61
C LYS A 90 -6.95 0.38 -8.54
N LEU A 91 -7.38 0.08 -9.76
CA LEU A 91 -6.53 -0.55 -10.78
C LEU A 91 -5.32 0.32 -11.10
N GLN A 92 -5.51 1.64 -11.25
CA GLN A 92 -4.41 2.59 -11.45
C GLN A 92 -3.47 2.66 -10.26
N LEU A 93 -4.00 2.75 -9.03
CA LEU A 93 -3.19 2.78 -7.81
C LEU A 93 -2.33 1.51 -7.65
N LEU A 94 -2.85 0.37 -8.08
CA LEU A 94 -2.13 -0.90 -8.08
C LEU A 94 -1.27 -1.11 -9.33
N GLU A 95 -1.19 -0.11 -10.23
CA GLU A 95 -0.51 -0.17 -11.53
C GLU A 95 -0.82 -1.47 -12.30
N ILE A 96 -2.10 -1.86 -12.30
CA ILE A 96 -2.61 -2.98 -13.11
C ILE A 96 -3.00 -2.40 -14.45
N SER A 97 -2.29 -2.76 -15.51
CA SER A 97 -2.51 -2.18 -16.85
C SER A 97 -3.49 -3.02 -17.71
N PRO A 98 -4.31 -2.39 -18.57
CA PRO A 98 -5.09 -3.11 -19.56
C PRO A 98 -4.19 -3.87 -20.56
N ASN A 99 -4.71 -4.98 -21.08
CA ASN A 99 -4.10 -6.02 -21.91
C ASN A 99 -3.02 -6.85 -21.23
N GLY A 100 -2.59 -6.48 -20.02
CA GLY A 100 -1.35 -6.94 -19.39
C GLY A 100 -0.23 -7.20 -20.40
N ALA A 101 -0.16 -6.32 -21.41
CA ALA A 101 1.09 -5.85 -21.91
C ALA A 101 1.88 -5.41 -20.68
N PRO A 102 3.16 -5.80 -20.56
CA PRO A 102 3.98 -5.32 -19.47
C PRO A 102 3.81 -3.82 -19.41
N SER A 103 3.36 -3.32 -18.27
CA SER A 103 3.26 -1.90 -18.01
C SER A 103 4.53 -1.26 -18.53
N GLU A 104 4.40 -0.28 -19.43
CA GLU A 104 5.45 0.71 -19.65
C GLU A 104 5.59 1.63 -18.42
N ALA A 105 5.20 1.17 -17.22
CA ALA A 105 5.90 1.57 -16.01
C ALA A 105 7.39 1.51 -16.34
N PRO A 106 8.13 2.62 -16.19
CA PRO A 106 9.55 2.63 -16.48
C PRO A 106 10.14 1.48 -15.68
N ALA A 107 10.66 0.46 -16.38
CA ALA A 107 11.29 -0.71 -15.79
C ALA A 107 12.07 -0.21 -14.59
N LYS A 108 11.68 -0.65 -13.36
CA LYS A 108 12.20 -0.13 -12.08
C LYS A 108 13.66 0.24 -12.32
N LYS A 109 13.94 1.53 -12.54
CA LYS A 109 15.29 1.93 -12.96
C LYS A 109 16.13 1.46 -11.80
N GLN A 110 16.99 0.48 -12.05
CA GLN A 110 17.95 0.08 -11.03
C GLN A 110 18.56 1.40 -10.57
N PRO A 111 18.51 1.70 -9.26
CA PRO A 111 19.11 2.91 -8.78
C PRO A 111 20.52 2.94 -9.39
N PRO A 112 20.93 4.04 -10.03
CA PRO A 112 22.21 4.06 -10.71
C PRO A 112 23.28 3.58 -9.72
N GLY A 113 24.28 2.84 -10.17
CA GLY A 113 25.20 2.12 -9.27
C GLY A 113 25.83 3.02 -8.18
N ASP A 114 25.88 4.33 -8.43
CA ASP A 114 26.35 5.37 -7.51
C ASP A 114 25.37 5.73 -6.38
N LEU A 115 24.07 5.43 -6.48
CA LEU A 115 23.07 5.85 -5.51
C LEU A 115 23.26 5.13 -4.18
N ILE A 116 23.58 3.83 -4.23
CA ILE A 116 23.89 3.03 -3.03
C ILE A 116 25.12 3.62 -2.33
N GLU A 117 26.16 3.93 -3.09
CA GLU A 117 27.39 4.53 -2.58
C GLU A 117 27.15 5.93 -1.98
N ARG A 118 26.32 6.75 -2.63
CA ARG A 118 25.90 8.07 -2.12
C ARG A 118 25.08 7.96 -0.83
N ILE A 119 24.20 6.96 -0.73
CA ILE A 119 23.40 6.71 0.48
C ILE A 119 24.31 6.28 1.63
N ILE A 120 25.25 5.37 1.39
CA ILE A 120 26.22 4.89 2.39
C ILE A 120 27.07 6.07 2.90
N ARG A 121 27.67 6.84 1.99
CA ARG A 121 28.47 8.02 2.34
C ARG A 121 27.67 9.02 3.17
N ARG A 122 26.40 9.27 2.78
CA ARG A 122 25.54 10.19 3.52
C ARG A 122 25.19 9.67 4.92
N ALA A 123 24.99 8.37 5.07
CA ALA A 123 24.72 7.76 6.37
C ALA A 123 25.94 7.86 7.31
N GLU A 124 27.15 7.67 6.79
CA GLU A 124 28.40 7.82 7.55
C GLU A 124 28.61 9.27 8.02
N GLU A 125 28.39 10.26 7.15
CA GLU A 125 28.46 11.68 7.51
C GLU A 125 27.50 12.03 8.65
N LEU A 126 26.26 11.53 8.60
CA LEU A 126 25.25 11.78 9.63
C LEU A 126 25.65 11.13 10.96
N ARG A 127 26.15 9.89 10.93
CA ARG A 127 26.66 9.18 12.11
C ARG A 127 27.84 9.91 12.74
N ALA A 128 28.78 10.40 11.94
CA ALA A 128 29.91 11.18 12.43
C ALA A 128 29.47 12.51 13.07
N LYS A 129 28.52 13.22 12.44
CA LYS A 129 27.95 14.46 12.99
C LYS A 129 27.23 14.23 14.31
N TRP A 130 26.46 13.14 14.43
CA TRP A 130 25.77 12.79 15.67
C TRP A 130 26.74 12.34 16.77
N SER A 131 27.79 11.58 16.43
CA SER A 131 28.85 11.22 17.38
C SER A 131 29.60 12.44 17.89
N ALA A 132 30.03 13.34 17.01
CA ALA A 132 30.72 14.57 17.40
C ALA A 132 29.83 15.50 18.25
N SER A 133 28.51 15.55 17.95
CA SER A 133 27.55 16.31 18.75
C SER A 133 27.33 15.70 20.13
N ALA A 134 27.31 14.36 20.23
CA ALA A 134 27.24 13.64 21.50
C ALA A 134 28.51 13.82 22.34
N ASP A 135 29.69 13.76 21.72
CA ASP A 135 30.98 13.99 22.37
C ASP A 135 31.12 15.43 22.87
N ALA A 136 30.70 16.41 22.07
CA ALA A 136 30.70 17.82 22.48
C ALA A 136 29.72 18.09 23.63
N ALA A 137 28.56 17.42 23.66
CA ALA A 137 27.61 17.50 24.76
C ALA A 137 28.17 16.84 26.04
N SER A 138 28.87 15.72 25.92
CA SER A 138 29.50 15.02 27.05
C SER A 138 30.66 15.82 27.65
N ARG A 139 31.52 16.44 26.81
CA ARG A 139 32.65 17.27 27.27
C ARG A 139 32.19 18.52 28.04
N ARG A 140 31.16 19.21 27.56
CA ARG A 140 30.56 20.36 28.27
C ARG A 140 29.99 20.01 29.64
N HIS A 141 29.58 18.76 29.85
CA HIS A 141 29.07 18.29 31.14
C HIS A 141 30.19 17.93 32.14
N ARG A 142 31.45 17.82 31.68
CA ARG A 142 32.60 17.39 32.48
C ARG A 142 33.55 18.53 32.85
N GLU A 143 33.27 19.77 32.42
CA GLU A 143 34.04 20.94 32.86
C GLU A 143 33.75 21.23 34.35
N PRO A 144 34.79 21.35 35.20
CA PRO A 144 34.59 21.69 36.61
C PRO A 144 33.97 23.09 36.73
N ARG A 145 32.93 23.24 37.54
CA ARG A 145 32.44 24.57 37.93
C ARG A 145 33.54 25.30 38.68
N GLU A 146 33.96 26.46 38.15
CA GLU A 146 34.92 27.33 38.79
C GLU A 146 34.36 27.79 40.15
N VAL A 147 35.05 27.41 41.23
CA VAL A 147 34.65 27.76 42.60
C VAL A 147 35.18 29.18 42.87
N PRO A 148 34.33 30.16 43.20
CA PRO A 148 34.80 31.51 43.52
C PRO A 148 35.75 31.46 44.72
N GLN A 149 36.93 32.09 44.57
CA GLN A 149 37.90 32.15 45.66
C GLN A 149 37.36 33.03 46.80
N PRO A 150 37.51 32.62 48.07
CA PRO A 150 37.08 33.45 49.18
C PRO A 150 38.01 34.65 49.35
N ASP A 151 37.42 35.80 49.67
CA ASP A 151 38.14 37.06 49.88
C ASP A 151 39.20 36.94 51.00
N PRO A 152 40.35 37.60 50.87
CA PRO A 152 41.42 37.56 51.86
C PRO A 152 40.98 38.25 53.16
N ALA A 153 41.16 37.54 54.28
CA ALA A 153 40.83 38.03 55.61
C ALA A 153 41.80 39.14 56.09
N VAL A 154 41.24 40.18 56.73
CA VAL A 154 41.94 41.28 57.42
C VAL A 154 42.37 40.86 58.82
#